data_AF-A0A1V1PE80-F1
#
_entry.id   AF-A0A1V1PE80-F1
#
_cell.length_a   1.000
_cell.length_b   1.000
_cell.length_c   1.000
_cell.angle_alpha   90.00
_cell.angle_beta   90.00
_cell.angle_gamma   90.00
#
_symmetry.space_group_name_H-M   'P 1'
#
loop_
_entity.id
_entity.type
_entity.pdbx_description
1 polymer ?
#
loop_
_entity_poly.entity_id
_entity_poly.type
_entity_poly.pdbx_seq_one_letter_code
_entity_poly.pdbx_strand_id
1 'polypeptide(L)'
;MIVLSDGFPNDTGYKKDYAIQDTRKAIQEAYSKGIHVHGITVNLSSHAQLNDLYGKGKYHVISDVTELPDQLPIIYYQLTKSV
;
A
#
# COMPACT_ATOMS: atom_id res chain seq x y z
N MET A 1 9.62 2.29 3.46
CA MET A 1 8.45 3.18 3.69
C MET A 1 7.22 2.31 3.84
N ILE A 2 6.51 2.45 4.95
CA ILE A 2 5.21 1.80 5.17
C ILE A 2 4.14 2.87 5.00
N VAL A 3 3.10 2.59 4.23
CA VAL A 3 1.98 3.50 3.96
C VAL A 3 0.73 2.92 4.61
N LEU A 4 0.17 3.61 5.60
CA LEU A 4 -1.12 3.25 6.20
C LEU A 4 -2.21 4.13 5.61
N SER A 5 -3.22 3.53 4.99
CA SER A 5 -4.31 4.25 4.31
C SER A 5 -5.58 3.40 4.26
N ASP A 6 -6.71 4.02 3.94
CA ASP A 6 -7.96 3.37 3.56
C ASP A 6 -7.91 2.71 2.16
N GLY A 7 -6.83 2.89 1.40
CA GLY A 7 -6.56 2.19 0.14
C GLY A 7 -7.25 2.77 -1.09
N PHE A 8 -7.97 3.88 -0.93
CA PHE A 8 -8.67 4.56 -2.02
C PHE A 8 -7.94 5.86 -2.40
N PRO A 9 -7.07 5.85 -3.43
CA PRO A 9 -6.49 7.08 -3.94
C PRO A 9 -7.61 7.95 -4.50
N ASN A 10 -7.83 9.09 -3.87
CA ASN A 10 -8.82 10.09 -4.29
C ASN A 10 -8.12 11.44 -4.38
N ASP A 11 -8.44 12.19 -5.44
CA ASP A 11 -8.09 13.58 -5.57
C ASP A 11 -9.35 14.37 -5.97
N THR A 12 -9.49 15.56 -5.41
CA THR A 12 -10.59 16.49 -5.67
C THR A 12 -10.65 16.99 -7.12
N GLY A 13 -9.52 16.92 -7.84
CA GLY A 13 -9.39 17.44 -9.21
C GLY A 13 -9.57 16.43 -10.35
N TYR A 14 -9.62 15.11 -10.10
CA TYR A 14 -9.55 14.09 -11.15
C TYR A 14 -10.49 12.89 -10.92
N LYS A 15 -10.81 12.17 -12.01
CA LYS A 15 -11.55 10.90 -11.97
C LYS A 15 -10.71 9.81 -11.29
N LYS A 16 -11.36 8.87 -10.57
CA LYS A 16 -10.71 7.77 -9.81
C LYS A 16 -9.58 7.05 -10.54
N ASP A 17 -9.74 6.76 -11.83
CA ASP A 17 -8.73 6.02 -12.60
C ASP A 17 -7.40 6.77 -12.76
N TYR A 18 -7.44 8.11 -12.85
CA TYR A 18 -6.24 8.94 -12.91
C TYR A 18 -5.51 8.97 -11.56
N ALA A 19 -6.25 9.03 -10.45
CA ALA A 19 -5.66 9.00 -9.11
C ALA A 19 -4.90 7.68 -8.85
N ILE A 20 -5.40 6.54 -9.38
CA ILE A 20 -4.70 5.25 -9.32
C ILE A 20 -3.39 5.29 -10.10
N GLN A 21 -3.42 5.82 -11.33
CA GLN A 21 -2.22 5.90 -12.18
C GLN A 21 -1.15 6.82 -11.57
N ASP A 22 -1.57 7.95 -11.02
CA ASP A 22 -0.66 8.92 -10.41
C ASP A 22 0.00 8.35 -9.15
N THR A 23 -0.79 7.72 -8.27
CA THR A 23 -0.28 7.04 -7.07
C THR A 23 0.68 5.91 -7.44
N ARG A 24 0.34 5.11 -8.46
CA ARG A 24 1.22 4.05 -8.99
C ARG A 24 2.53 4.64 -9.52
N LYS A 25 2.49 5.77 -10.23
CA LYS A 25 3.69 6.43 -10.73
C LYS A 25 4.58 6.91 -9.58
N ALA A 26 4.00 7.53 -8.56
CA ALA A 26 4.74 7.94 -7.36
C ALA A 26 5.42 6.74 -6.66
N ILE A 27 4.72 5.61 -6.56
CA ILE A 27 5.30 4.36 -6.03
C ILE A 27 6.47 3.86 -6.90
N GLN A 28 6.33 3.90 -8.22
CA GLN A 28 7.40 3.53 -9.16
C GLN A 28 8.63 4.45 -9.03
N GLU A 29 8.43 5.75 -8.85
CA GLU A 29 9.50 6.71 -8.60
C GLU A 29 10.19 6.50 -7.24
N ALA A 30 9.45 6.06 -6.23
CA ALA A 30 10.05 5.64 -4.96
C ALA A 30 10.95 4.41 -5.15
N TYR A 31 10.48 3.40 -5.91
CA TYR A 31 11.30 2.23 -6.22
C TYR A 31 12.55 2.58 -7.03
N SER A 32 12.48 3.50 -7.99
CA SER A 32 13.66 3.93 -8.76
C SER A 32 14.71 4.65 -7.90
N LYS A 33 14.30 5.20 -6.75
CA LYS A 33 15.17 5.77 -5.72
C LYS A 33 15.64 4.75 -4.67
N GLY A 34 15.39 3.46 -4.88
CA GLY A 34 15.72 2.40 -3.93
C GLY A 34 14.81 2.35 -2.70
N ILE A 35 13.75 3.16 -2.64
CA ILE A 35 12.83 3.21 -1.51
C ILE A 35 11.83 2.07 -1.66
N HIS A 36 11.85 1.13 -0.72
CA HIS A 36 10.87 0.06 -0.66
C HIS A 36 9.55 0.62 -0.09
N VAL A 37 8.45 0.38 -0.79
CA VAL A 37 7.10 0.80 -0.41
C VAL A 37 6.28 -0.43 -0.06
N HIS A 38 5.59 -0.40 1.09
CA HIS A 38 4.66 -1.44 1.50
C HIS A 38 3.37 -0.81 2.04
N GLY A 39 2.23 -1.19 1.47
CA GLY A 39 0.92 -0.66 1.88
C GLY A 39 0.31 -1.46 3.03
N ILE A 40 -0.32 -0.79 3.99
CA ILE A 40 -1.22 -1.39 4.97
C ILE A 40 -2.56 -0.69 4.79
N THR A 41 -3.59 -1.48 4.50
CA THR A 41 -4.93 -0.96 4.22
C THR A 41 -5.94 -1.48 5.23
N VAL A 42 -6.84 -0.60 5.69
CA VAL A 42 -7.90 -0.98 6.63
C VAL A 42 -9.22 -1.11 5.87
N ASN A 43 -9.90 -2.25 6.06
CA ASN A 43 -11.29 -2.46 5.63
C ASN A 43 -11.53 -2.21 4.12
N LEU A 44 -10.69 -2.81 3.27
CA LEU A 44 -10.83 -2.71 1.82
C LEU A 44 -11.53 -3.93 1.22
N SER A 45 -12.54 -3.69 0.40
CA SER A 45 -13.31 -4.74 -0.28
C SER A 45 -12.72 -5.20 -1.61
N SER A 46 -11.69 -4.54 -2.16
CA SER A 46 -11.12 -4.89 -3.48
C SER A 46 -9.58 -4.96 -3.49
N HIS A 47 -9.06 -6.18 -3.49
CA HIS A 47 -7.62 -6.45 -3.68
C HIS A 47 -7.09 -6.06 -5.06
N ALA A 48 -7.95 -5.93 -6.07
CA ALA A 48 -7.54 -5.62 -7.44
C ALA A 48 -6.84 -4.25 -7.53
N GLN A 49 -7.42 -3.24 -6.87
CA GLN A 49 -6.86 -1.88 -6.88
C GLN A 49 -5.51 -1.81 -6.15
N LEU A 50 -5.35 -2.51 -5.02
CA LEU A 50 -4.08 -2.56 -4.31
C LEU A 50 -2.99 -3.28 -5.11
N ASN A 51 -3.34 -4.32 -5.85
CA ASN A 51 -2.41 -4.97 -6.77
C ASN A 51 -1.94 -4.00 -7.87
N ASP A 52 -2.82 -3.16 -8.41
CA ASP A 52 -2.48 -2.17 -9.43
C ASP A 52 -1.56 -1.06 -8.89
N LEU A 53 -1.74 -0.67 -7.63
CA LEU A 53 -0.96 0.38 -6.96
C LEU A 53 0.41 -0.11 -6.50
N TYR A 54 0.43 -1.11 -5.62
CA TYR A 54 1.63 -1.56 -4.93
C TYR A 54 2.33 -2.70 -5.65
N GLY A 55 1.60 -3.51 -6.41
CA GLY A 55 2.04 -4.79 -6.92
C GLY A 55 1.70 -5.94 -5.96
N LYS A 56 1.58 -7.15 -6.53
CA LYS A 56 1.20 -8.36 -5.79
C LYS A 56 2.19 -8.62 -4.64
N GLY A 57 1.66 -8.82 -3.44
CA GLY A 57 2.44 -9.16 -2.24
C GLY A 57 3.17 -7.97 -1.58
N LYS A 58 2.94 -6.74 -2.04
CA LYS A 58 3.55 -5.53 -1.45
C LYS A 58 2.57 -4.72 -0.59
N TYR A 59 1.55 -5.38 -0.07
CA TYR A 59 0.60 -4.78 0.85
C TYR A 59 0.00 -5.82 1.80
N HIS A 60 -0.57 -5.33 2.89
CA HIS A 60 -1.42 -6.06 3.84
C HIS A 60 -2.77 -5.37 3.96
N VAL A 61 -3.83 -6.17 4.14
CA VAL A 61 -5.17 -5.67 4.43
C VAL A 61 -5.57 -6.18 5.81
N ILE A 62 -5.90 -5.25 6.71
CA ILE A 62 -6.43 -5.53 8.04
C ILE A 62 -7.90 -5.15 8.09
N SER A 63 -8.66 -5.83 8.95
CA SER A 63 -10.10 -5.58 9.08
C SER A 63 -10.38 -4.47 10.08
N ASP A 64 -9.59 -4.42 11.15
CA ASP A 64 -9.66 -3.40 12.20
C ASP A 64 -8.27 -2.77 12.45
N VAL A 65 -8.24 -1.46 12.69
CA VAL A 65 -7.03 -0.70 13.05
C VAL A 65 -6.38 -1.24 14.32
N THR A 66 -7.17 -1.80 15.23
CA THR A 66 -6.70 -2.42 16.48
C THR A 66 -5.83 -3.66 16.27
N GLU A 67 -5.82 -4.25 15.07
CA GLU A 67 -4.92 -5.36 14.70
C GLU A 67 -3.48 -4.86 14.42
N LEU A 68 -3.26 -3.56 14.20
CA LEU A 68 -1.95 -3.02 13.83
C LEU A 68 -0.81 -3.37 14.79
N PRO A 69 -0.97 -3.28 16.14
CA PRO A 69 0.10 -3.60 17.07
C PRO A 69 0.63 -5.04 16.90
N ASP A 70 -0.25 -5.99 16.57
CA ASP A 70 0.11 -7.39 16.37
C ASP A 70 0.63 -7.66 14.95
N GLN A 71 0.09 -6.97 13.93
CA GLN A 71 0.47 -7.16 12.53
C GLN A 71 1.79 -6.46 12.16
N LEU A 72 2.06 -5.27 12.71
CA LEU A 72 3.25 -4.48 12.35
C LEU A 72 4.59 -5.23 12.56
N PRO A 73 4.81 -5.95 13.68
CA PRO A 73 6.02 -6.75 13.85
C PRO A 73 6.18 -7.84 12.78
N ILE A 74 5.07 -8.50 12.41
CA ILE A 74 5.06 -9.56 11.40
C ILE A 74 5.40 -8.98 10.02
N ILE A 75 4.76 -7.87 9.66
CA ILE A 75 5.01 -7.15 8.40
C ILE A 75 6.46 -6.70 8.33
N TYR A 76 6.98 -6.10 9.41
CA TYR A 76 8.37 -5.64 9.45
C TYR A 76 9.36 -6.81 9.33
N TYR A 77 9.09 -7.93 9.99
CA TYR A 77 9.88 -9.15 9.84
C TYR A 77 9.87 -9.66 8.39
N GLN A 78 8.71 -9.73 7.73
CA GLN A 78 8.61 -10.13 6.33
C GLN A 78 9.40 -9.21 5.39
N LEU A 79 9.41 -7.91 5.66
CA LEU A 79 10.13 -6.91 4.87
C LEU A 79 11.65 -6.98 5.03
N THR A 80 12.14 -7.47 6.18
CA THR A 80 13.57 -7.48 6.52
C THR A 80 14.23 -8.86 6.39
N LYS A 81 13.43 -9.95 6.37
CA LYS A 81 13.93 -11.34 6.30
C LYS A 81 14.67 -11.66 4.99
N SER A 82 14.40 -10.94 3.90
CA SER A 82 14.96 -11.21 2.56
C SER A 82 15.93 -10.13 2.09
N VAL A 83 16.42 -9.28 3.00
CA VAL A 83 17.51 -8.33 2.75
C VAL A 83 18.85 -8.97 3.11
#